data_AF-A0A4P6VNE4-F1
#
_entry.id   AF-A0A4P6VNE4-F1
#
_cell.length_a   1.000
_cell.length_b   1.000
_cell.length_c   1.000
_cell.angle_alpha   90.00
_cell.angle_beta   90.00
_cell.angle_gamma   90.00
#
_symmetry.space_group_name_H-M   'P 1'
#
loop_
_entity.id
_entity.type
_entity.pdbx_description
1 polymer ?
#
loop_
_entity_poly.entity_id
_entity_poly.type
_entity_poly.pdbx_seq_one_letter_code
_entity_poly.pdbx_strand_id
1 'polypeptide(L)'
;MMKFSYLLLFGVFSAQAAVYKCEQNGVVEFSQFPCADEAEQVDMRPIGTAMSGTRGEFKQQVDAIKRQSRFVEFQITKLEQEKQERLEELKVDLYKLRRSFPKSEELVALQQKIDRLTEHYDEKIGAERLSLASLKSKAVTLERQYAQN
;
A
#
# COMPACT_ATOMS: atom_id res chain seq x y z
N MET A 1 -33.42 -25.00 58.13
CA MET A 1 -32.15 -24.25 58.16
C MET A 1 -31.24 -24.75 57.05
N MET A 2 -30.65 -23.81 56.31
CA MET A 2 -29.50 -23.86 55.40
C MET A 2 -29.36 -24.99 54.35
N LYS A 3 -29.60 -24.56 53.11
CA LYS A 3 -29.05 -25.08 51.86
C LYS A 3 -27.54 -24.85 51.84
N PHE A 4 -26.74 -25.82 51.40
CA PHE A 4 -25.39 -25.56 50.87
C PHE A 4 -25.17 -26.38 49.59
N SER A 5 -25.42 -25.68 48.48
CA SER A 5 -25.06 -26.07 47.13
C SER A 5 -23.57 -25.76 46.95
N TYR A 6 -22.71 -26.79 46.85
CA TYR A 6 -21.30 -26.59 46.51
C TYR A 6 -21.16 -26.51 44.98
N LEU A 7 -21.19 -25.28 44.47
CA LEU A 7 -20.72 -24.94 43.13
C LEU A 7 -19.17 -24.95 43.15
N LEU A 8 -18.57 -25.98 42.57
CA LEU A 8 -17.14 -26.01 42.23
C LEU A 8 -16.91 -25.01 41.09
N LEU A 9 -16.45 -23.81 41.46
CA LEU A 9 -15.96 -22.80 40.52
C LEU A 9 -14.45 -23.06 40.29
N PHE A 10 -14.12 -23.88 39.30
CA PHE A 10 -12.73 -23.97 38.80
C PHE A 10 -12.44 -22.70 38.00
N GLY A 11 -11.82 -21.73 38.66
CA GLY A 11 -11.23 -20.56 38.01
C GLY A 11 -10.06 -20.99 37.13
N VAL A 12 -10.26 -20.97 35.81
CA VAL A 12 -9.17 -21.11 34.83
C VAL A 12 -8.35 -19.82 34.89
N PHE A 13 -7.20 -19.86 35.57
CA PHE A 13 -6.19 -18.80 35.44
C PHE A 13 -5.62 -18.86 34.02
N SER A 14 -5.99 -17.90 33.18
CA SER A 14 -5.34 -17.65 31.90
C SER A 14 -3.96 -17.06 32.15
N ALA A 15 -2.93 -17.91 32.21
CA ALA A 15 -1.54 -17.46 32.21
C ALA A 15 -1.25 -16.78 30.86
N GLN A 16 -0.97 -15.47 30.90
CA GLN A 16 -0.49 -14.72 29.75
C GLN A 16 0.94 -15.21 29.47
N ALA A 17 1.15 -15.93 28.37
CA ALA A 17 2.45 -16.51 28.03
C ALA A 17 3.47 -15.39 27.72
N ALA A 18 4.37 -15.14 28.65
CA ALA A 18 5.57 -14.34 28.42
C ALA A 18 6.65 -15.22 27.80
N VAL A 19 7.31 -14.77 26.74
CA VAL A 19 8.44 -15.48 26.14
C VAL A 19 9.70 -14.66 26.36
N TYR A 20 10.76 -15.29 26.85
CA TYR A 20 12.03 -14.69 27.20
C TYR A 20 13.09 -15.13 26.21
N LYS A 21 13.96 -14.21 25.81
CA LYS A 21 15.13 -14.51 24.99
C LYS A 21 16.34 -14.73 25.89
N CYS A 22 17.03 -15.82 25.61
CA CYS A 22 18.17 -16.29 26.38
C CYS A 22 19.35 -16.42 25.42
N GLU A 23 20.52 -15.92 25.80
CA GLU A 23 21.75 -16.20 25.07
C GLU A 23 22.62 -17.10 25.97
N GLN A 24 22.73 -18.37 25.62
CA GLN A 24 23.57 -19.33 26.32
C GLN A 24 24.63 -19.86 25.36
N ASN A 25 25.90 -19.68 25.71
CA ASN A 25 27.04 -20.16 24.93
C ASN A 25 27.02 -19.71 23.45
N GLY A 26 26.57 -18.49 23.17
CA GLY A 26 26.48 -17.93 21.82
C GLY A 26 25.31 -18.46 20.97
N VAL A 27 24.41 -19.26 21.56
CA VAL A 27 23.17 -19.73 20.92
C VAL A 27 21.98 -19.01 21.56
N VAL A 28 21.11 -18.47 20.72
CA VAL A 28 19.88 -17.78 21.14
C VAL A 28 18.75 -18.79 21.25
N GLU A 29 18.17 -18.91 22.44
CA GLU A 29 17.02 -19.77 22.73
C GLU A 29 15.84 -18.95 23.28
N PHE A 30 14.63 -19.44 23.03
CA PHE A 30 13.40 -18.79 23.49
C PHE A 30 12.67 -19.71 24.48
N SER A 31 12.35 -19.19 25.66
CA SER A 31 11.73 -19.94 26.75
C SER A 31 10.48 -19.23 27.26
N GLN A 32 9.47 -20.01 27.66
CA GLN A 32 8.26 -19.48 28.33
C GLN A 32 8.48 -19.16 29.82
N PHE A 33 9.65 -19.53 30.35
CA PHE A 33 10.09 -19.25 31.71
C PHE A 33 11.41 -18.46 31.69
N PRO A 34 11.63 -17.52 32.61
CA PRO A 34 12.89 -16.78 32.68
C PRO A 34 14.05 -17.75 32.89
N CYS A 35 15.04 -17.65 32.00
CA CYS A 35 16.20 -18.56 31.94
C CYS A 35 17.41 -18.04 32.74
N ALA A 36 17.41 -16.76 33.10
CA ALA A 36 18.43 -16.07 33.89
C ALA A 36 17.84 -14.78 34.50
N ASP A 37 18.49 -14.22 35.52
CA ASP A 37 18.05 -12.97 36.19
C ASP A 37 18.02 -11.75 35.24
N GLU A 38 18.75 -11.83 34.12
CA GLU A 38 18.86 -10.81 33.08
C GLU A 38 18.16 -11.18 31.77
N ALA A 39 17.20 -12.12 31.82
CA ALA A 39 16.41 -12.51 30.66
C ALA A 39 15.51 -11.37 30.16
N GLU A 40 15.69 -10.97 28.90
CA GLU A 40 14.87 -9.94 28.26
C GLU A 40 13.52 -10.55 27.84
N GLN A 41 12.42 -9.98 28.32
CA GLN A 41 11.07 -10.38 27.90
C GLN A 41 10.85 -9.91 26.45
N VAL A 42 10.58 -10.86 25.56
CA VAL A 42 10.29 -10.60 24.15
C VAL A 42 8.79 -10.50 23.96
N ASP A 43 8.33 -9.36 23.45
CA ASP A 43 6.95 -9.18 23.02
C ASP A 43 6.73 -9.94 21.69
N MET A 44 6.37 -11.23 21.80
CA MET A 44 6.00 -12.08 20.65
C MET A 44 4.58 -11.80 20.15
N ARG A 45 4.16 -10.53 20.09
CA ARG A 45 2.96 -10.17 19.36
C ARG A 45 3.17 -10.51 17.89
N PRO A 46 2.24 -11.23 17.25
CA PRO A 46 2.34 -11.51 15.82
C PRO A 46 2.54 -10.19 15.07
N ILE A 47 3.50 -10.17 14.13
CA ILE A 47 3.71 -9.05 13.21
C ILE A 47 2.41 -8.90 12.42
N GLY A 48 1.53 -8.01 12.88
CA GLY A 48 0.13 -7.93 12.43
C GLY A 48 -0.84 -7.44 13.50
N THR A 49 -0.52 -7.58 14.79
CA THR A 49 -1.27 -6.94 15.88
C THR A 49 -0.47 -5.75 16.41
N ALA A 50 -0.28 -4.74 15.57
CA ALA A 50 0.00 -3.42 16.11
C ALA A 50 -1.20 -3.05 17.00
N MET A 51 -0.94 -2.70 18.26
CA MET A 51 -1.98 -2.15 19.12
C MET A 51 -2.50 -0.88 18.45
N SER A 52 -3.77 -0.92 18.01
CA SER A 52 -4.47 0.19 17.38
C SER A 52 -4.21 1.49 18.17
N GLY A 53 -3.48 2.41 17.56
CA GLY A 53 -3.19 3.74 18.14
C GLY A 53 -1.76 3.98 18.61
N THR A 54 -0.82 3.07 18.37
CA THR A 54 0.62 3.32 18.66
C THR A 54 1.29 4.14 17.55
N ARG A 55 2.27 4.99 17.92
CA ARG A 55 3.07 5.81 16.98
C ARG A 55 3.70 5.00 15.84
N GLY A 56 4.09 3.75 16.12
CA GLY A 56 4.70 2.84 15.15
C GLY A 56 3.73 2.40 14.06
N GLU A 57 2.49 2.06 14.42
CA GLU A 57 1.43 1.69 13.48
C GLU A 57 1.05 2.87 12.59
N PHE A 58 0.94 4.06 13.17
CA PHE A 58 0.66 5.29 12.45
C PHE A 58 1.69 5.53 11.33
N LYS A 59 2.98 5.43 11.67
CA LYS A 59 4.06 5.58 10.69
C LYS A 59 3.96 4.53 9.58
N GLN A 60 3.64 3.28 9.92
CA GLN A 60 3.44 2.22 8.95
C GLN A 60 2.26 2.49 8.00
N GLN A 61 1.14 3.01 8.50
CA GLN A 61 -0.03 3.37 7.68
C GLN A 61 0.31 4.51 6.70
N VAL A 62 0.95 5.57 7.18
CA VAL A 62 1.41 6.68 6.33
C VAL A 62 2.42 6.20 5.29
N ASP A 63 3.39 5.39 5.69
CA ASP A 63 4.39 4.84 4.78
C ASP A 63 3.77 3.92 3.72
N ALA A 64 2.75 3.14 4.07
CA ALA A 64 1.99 2.33 3.12
C ALA A 64 1.26 3.20 2.08
N ILE A 65 0.57 4.26 2.51
CA ILE A 65 -0.11 5.20 1.60
C ILE A 65 0.91 5.92 0.70
N LYS A 66 2.07 6.32 1.23
CA LYS A 66 3.15 6.93 0.44
C LYS A 66 3.73 5.96 -0.59
N ARG A 67 3.89 4.67 -0.25
CA ARG A 67 4.30 3.64 -1.22
C ARG A 67 3.27 3.47 -2.33
N GLN A 68 1.99 3.40 -1.97
CA GLN A 68 0.91 3.32 -2.95
C GLN A 68 0.88 4.55 -3.87
N SER A 69 1.10 5.75 -3.31
CA SER A 69 1.17 6.99 -4.07
C SER A 69 2.31 6.95 -5.11
N ARG A 70 3.51 6.50 -4.71
CA ARG A 70 4.65 6.34 -5.63
C ARG A 70 4.37 5.33 -6.74
N PHE A 71 3.65 4.26 -6.42
CA PHE A 71 3.23 3.27 -7.42
C PHE A 71 2.28 3.90 -8.45
N VAL A 72 1.29 4.67 -8.01
CA VAL A 72 0.38 5.39 -8.92
C VAL A 72 1.13 6.43 -9.77
N GLU A 73 2.09 7.16 -9.18
CA GLU A 73 2.96 8.08 -9.93
C GLU A 73 3.73 7.36 -11.05
N PHE A 74 4.31 6.20 -10.75
CA PHE A 74 4.96 5.37 -11.76
C PHE A 74 3.99 4.93 -12.87
N GLN A 75 2.76 4.54 -12.53
CA GLN A 75 1.75 4.16 -13.51
C GLN A 75 1.35 5.33 -14.42
N ILE A 76 1.24 6.55 -13.88
CA ILE A 76 1.01 7.77 -14.67
C ILE A 76 2.16 7.98 -15.67
N THR A 77 3.41 7.94 -15.20
CA THR A 77 4.57 8.13 -16.09
C THR A 77 4.62 7.06 -17.17
N LYS A 78 4.31 5.80 -16.84
CA LYS A 78 4.23 4.72 -17.81
C LYS A 78 3.14 4.99 -18.87
N LEU A 79 1.95 5.40 -18.47
CA LEU A 79 0.87 5.75 -19.39
C LEU A 79 1.23 6.94 -20.28
N GLU A 80 1.89 7.95 -19.74
CA GLU A 80 2.37 9.12 -20.49
C GLU A 80 3.40 8.72 -21.54
N GLN A 81 4.34 7.83 -21.19
CA GLN A 81 5.32 7.29 -22.12
C GLN A 81 4.66 6.46 -23.22
N GLU A 82 3.77 5.52 -22.87
CA GLU A 82 3.05 4.70 -23.84
C GLU A 82 2.20 5.57 -24.79
N LYS A 83 1.52 6.60 -24.27
CA LYS A 83 0.79 7.57 -25.09
C LYS A 83 1.71 8.22 -26.11
N GLN A 84 2.88 8.69 -25.67
CA GLN A 84 3.83 9.39 -26.53
C GLN A 84 4.37 8.46 -27.62
N GLU A 85 4.79 7.24 -27.27
CA GLU A 85 5.29 6.25 -28.23
C GLU A 85 4.25 5.95 -29.33
N ARG A 86 3.00 5.68 -28.92
CA ARG A 86 1.90 5.40 -29.86
C ARG A 86 1.53 6.60 -30.72
N LEU A 87 1.58 7.82 -30.19
CA LEU A 87 1.33 9.03 -30.96
C LEU A 87 2.43 9.27 -32.00
N GLU A 88 3.69 9.02 -31.66
CA GLU A 88 4.79 9.13 -32.62
C GLU A 88 4.67 8.09 -33.75
N GLU A 89 4.28 6.85 -33.44
CA GLU A 89 3.95 5.83 -34.46
C GLU A 89 2.90 6.36 -35.45
N LEU A 90 1.79 6.89 -34.95
CA LEU A 90 0.70 7.42 -35.80
C LEU A 90 1.10 8.68 -36.57
N LYS A 91 1.94 9.55 -36.01
CA LYS A 91 2.47 10.73 -36.72
C LYS A 91 3.39 10.33 -37.87
N VAL A 92 4.22 9.30 -37.67
CA VAL A 92 5.06 8.73 -38.73
C VAL A 92 4.18 8.15 -39.84
N ASP A 93 3.12 7.44 -39.50
CA ASP A 93 2.17 6.91 -40.49
C ASP A 93 1.45 8.05 -41.23
N LEU A 94 1.06 9.11 -40.53
CA LEU A 94 0.44 10.29 -41.13
C LEU A 94 1.38 10.99 -42.11
N TYR A 95 2.66 11.08 -41.75
CA TYR A 95 3.68 11.64 -42.62
C TYR A 95 3.89 10.81 -43.89
N LYS A 96 3.96 9.48 -43.76
CA LYS A 96 4.08 8.56 -44.91
C LYS A 96 2.85 8.67 -45.81
N LEU A 97 1.65 8.69 -45.21
CA LEU A 97 0.39 8.78 -45.94
C LEU A 97 0.30 10.08 -46.73
N ARG A 98 0.68 11.23 -46.15
CA ARG A 98 0.71 12.52 -46.87
C ARG A 98 1.63 12.50 -48.09
N ARG A 99 2.70 11.71 -48.08
CA ARG A 99 3.64 11.57 -49.20
C ARG A 99 3.12 10.70 -50.34
N SER A 100 2.10 9.88 -50.11
CA SER A 100 1.55 8.94 -51.09
C SER A 100 0.31 9.46 -51.83
N PHE A 101 0.05 10.78 -51.82
CA PHE A 101 -1.14 11.40 -52.44
C PHE A 101 -2.46 10.71 -52.04
N PRO A 102 -2.77 10.67 -50.73
CA PRO A 102 -3.88 9.91 -50.20
C PRO A 102 -5.22 10.58 -50.50
N LYS A 103 -6.31 9.81 -50.39
CA LYS A 103 -7.65 10.40 -50.37
C LYS A 103 -7.86 11.19 -49.08
N SER A 104 -8.69 12.23 -49.13
CA SER A 104 -9.01 13.05 -47.94
C SER A 104 -9.57 12.20 -46.80
N GLU A 105 -10.39 11.19 -47.11
CA GLU A 105 -10.97 10.26 -46.15
C GLU A 105 -9.91 9.49 -45.34
N GLU A 106 -8.81 9.09 -45.96
CA GLU A 106 -7.73 8.34 -45.29
C GLU A 106 -6.98 9.22 -44.28
N LEU A 107 -6.73 10.49 -44.64
CA LEU A 107 -6.14 11.48 -43.73
C LEU A 107 -7.05 11.75 -42.54
N VAL A 108 -8.36 11.90 -42.78
CA VAL A 108 -9.35 12.12 -41.72
C VAL A 108 -9.43 10.90 -40.81
N ALA A 109 -9.47 9.69 -41.36
CA ALA A 109 -9.52 8.46 -40.56
C ALA A 109 -8.30 8.32 -39.64
N LEU A 110 -7.10 8.65 -40.15
CA LEU A 110 -5.88 8.58 -39.35
C LEU A 110 -5.83 9.69 -38.28
N GLN A 111 -6.30 10.89 -38.59
CA GLN A 111 -6.43 11.97 -37.61
C GLN A 111 -7.41 11.59 -36.49
N GLN A 112 -8.58 11.04 -36.83
CA GLN A 112 -9.53 10.54 -35.83
C GLN A 112 -8.94 9.45 -34.94
N LYS A 113 -8.06 8.60 -35.49
CA LYS A 113 -7.35 7.59 -34.70
C LYS A 113 -6.38 8.23 -33.69
N ILE A 114 -5.68 9.30 -34.08
CA ILE A 114 -4.82 10.09 -33.19
C ILE A 114 -5.66 10.72 -32.07
N ASP A 115 -6.79 11.32 -32.42
CA ASP A 115 -7.65 12.02 -31.47
C ASP A 115 -8.23 11.04 -30.42
N ARG A 116 -8.76 9.89 -30.87
CA ARG A 116 -9.28 8.83 -29.98
C ARG A 116 -8.20 8.23 -29.08
N LEU A 117 -7.00 8.02 -29.61
CA LEU A 117 -5.87 7.53 -28.80
C LEU A 117 -5.53 8.55 -27.71
N THR A 118 -5.51 9.84 -28.07
CA THR A 118 -5.22 10.94 -27.15
C THR A 118 -6.24 10.97 -26.01
N GLU A 119 -7.53 10.99 -26.34
CA GLU A 119 -8.64 10.98 -25.39
C GLU A 119 -8.57 9.77 -24.45
N HIS A 120 -8.41 8.57 -25.00
CA HIS A 120 -8.33 7.33 -24.21
C HIS A 120 -7.19 7.33 -23.18
N TYR A 121 -6.01 7.83 -23.54
CA TYR A 121 -4.90 7.94 -22.59
C TYR A 121 -5.11 9.07 -21.59
N ASP A 122 -5.70 10.20 -22.00
CA ASP A 122 -5.99 11.32 -21.11
C ASP A 122 -7.02 10.96 -20.05
N GLU A 123 -8.04 10.16 -20.40
CA GLU A 123 -9.00 9.62 -19.44
C GLU A 123 -8.32 8.72 -18.40
N LYS A 124 -7.48 7.79 -18.84
CA LYS A 124 -6.74 6.89 -17.94
C LYS A 124 -5.79 7.64 -17.01
N ILE A 125 -5.00 8.55 -17.57
CA ILE A 125 -4.08 9.39 -16.79
C ILE A 125 -4.88 10.26 -15.81
N GLY A 126 -6.02 10.81 -16.24
CA GLY A 126 -6.93 11.57 -15.39
C GLY A 126 -7.43 10.77 -14.20
N ALA A 127 -7.88 9.53 -14.42
CA ALA A 127 -8.34 8.63 -13.37
C ALA A 127 -7.22 8.32 -12.34
N GLU A 128 -6.02 8.03 -12.81
CA GLU A 128 -4.87 7.79 -11.92
C GLU A 128 -4.46 9.05 -11.15
N ARG A 129 -4.53 10.24 -11.77
CA ARG A 129 -4.26 11.52 -11.08
C ARG A 129 -5.27 11.79 -9.97
N LEU A 130 -6.54 11.45 -10.18
CA LEU A 130 -7.58 11.54 -9.13
C LEU A 130 -7.30 10.57 -7.97
N SER A 131 -6.91 9.33 -8.30
CA SER A 131 -6.48 8.32 -7.31
C SER A 131 -5.29 8.83 -6.49
N LEU A 132 -4.26 9.37 -7.14
CA LEU A 132 -3.09 9.95 -6.50
C LEU A 132 -3.45 11.12 -5.57
N ALA A 133 -4.32 12.03 -6.02
CA ALA A 133 -4.80 13.14 -5.21
C ALA A 133 -5.52 12.65 -3.95
N SER A 134 -6.37 11.62 -4.09
CA SER A 134 -7.04 10.98 -2.95
C SER A 134 -6.03 10.40 -1.95
N LEU A 135 -5.04 9.65 -2.42
CA LEU A 135 -4.00 9.07 -1.56
C LEU A 135 -3.17 10.13 -0.84
N LYS A 136 -2.77 11.20 -1.54
CA LYS A 136 -2.04 12.32 -0.94
C LYS A 136 -2.88 13.02 0.14
N SER A 137 -4.17 13.25 -0.12
CA SER A 137 -5.07 13.85 0.88
C SER A 137 -5.25 12.98 2.13
N LYS A 138 -5.33 11.65 1.96
CA LYS A 138 -5.41 10.68 3.07
C LYS A 138 -4.15 10.71 3.92
N ALA A 139 -2.97 10.71 3.28
CA ALA A 139 -1.69 10.80 3.99
C ALA A 139 -1.60 12.08 4.84
N VAL A 140 -1.93 13.24 4.25
CA VAL A 140 -1.91 14.53 4.96
C VAL A 140 -2.91 14.56 6.12
N THR A 141 -4.11 14.00 5.93
CA THR A 141 -5.14 13.95 6.98
C THR A 141 -4.66 13.11 8.15
N LEU A 142 -4.09 11.94 7.89
CA LEU A 142 -3.51 11.05 8.90
C LEU A 142 -2.36 11.76 9.64
N GLU A 143 -1.42 12.40 8.91
CA GLU A 143 -0.33 13.19 9.49
C GLU A 143 -0.82 14.29 10.43
N ARG A 144 -1.89 14.99 10.07
CA ARG A 144 -2.49 16.02 10.94
C ARG A 144 -3.15 15.45 12.18
N GLN A 145 -3.92 14.37 12.04
CA GLN A 145 -4.58 13.71 13.16
C GLN A 145 -3.56 13.24 14.21
N TYR A 146 -2.41 12.73 13.77
CA TYR A 146 -1.37 12.28 14.67
C TYR A 146 -0.53 13.42 15.26
N ALA A 147 -0.33 14.52 14.55
CA ALA A 147 0.37 15.70 15.10
C ALA A 147 -0.42 16.41 16.22
N GLN A 148 -1.73 16.16 16.32
CA GLN A 148 -2.62 16.75 17.32
C GLN A 148 -2.84 15.85 18.56
N ASN A 149 -2.39 14.59 18.52
CA ASN A 149 -2.47 13.61 19.61
C ASN A 149 -1.10 13.41 20.28
#